data_AF-A0AAW1KJF5-F1
#
_entry.id   AF-A0AAW1KJF5-F1
#
_cell.length_a   1.000
_cell.length_b   1.000
_cell.length_c   1.000
_cell.angle_alpha   90.00
_cell.angle_beta   90.00
_cell.angle_gamma   90.00
#
_symmetry.space_group_name_H-M   'P 1'
#
loop_
_entity.id
_entity.type
_entity.pdbx_description
1 polymer ?
#
loop_
_entity_poly.entity_id
_entity_poly.type
_entity_poly.pdbx_seq_one_letter_code
_entity_poly.pdbx_strand_id
1 'polypeptide(L)'
;MERRYEDTCAKTERLREAGYEVIERWECDFRNTMTDEIKDYTENHELLRNTPLNPRDAFYGGRTGASKMYHTVVEDEKIKYVDVCSLYPWTNKYGK
;
A
#
# COMPACT_ATOMS: atom_id res chain seq x y z
N MET A 1 -3.81 16.07 3.09
CA MET A 1 -2.74 16.46 2.14
C MET A 1 -1.91 17.58 2.72
N GLU A 2 -2.52 18.59 3.34
CA GLU A 2 -1.85 19.64 4.15
C GLU A 2 -0.78 19.11 5.11
N ARG A 3 -1.10 18.09 5.91
CA ARG A 3 -0.16 17.50 6.88
C ARG A 3 1.19 17.09 6.26
N ARG A 4 1.24 16.54 5.04
CA ARG A 4 2.51 16.10 4.42
C ARG A 4 3.44 17.25 4.06
N TYR A 5 2.86 18.35 3.59
CA TYR A 5 3.62 19.54 3.23
C TYR A 5 4.15 20.22 4.50
N GLU A 6 3.28 20.40 5.49
CA GLU A 6 3.65 20.94 6.81
C GLU A 6 4.75 20.11 7.49
N ASP A 7 4.62 18.78 7.50
CA ASP A 7 5.64 17.87 8.06
C ASP A 7 7.00 18.02 7.33
N THR A 8 6.96 18.21 6.01
CA THR A 8 8.18 18.42 5.21
C THR A 8 8.83 19.74 5.56
N CYS A 9 8.07 20.84 5.62
CA CYS A 9 8.59 22.14 6.01
C CYS A 9 9.18 22.13 7.43
N ALA A 10 8.49 21.52 8.39
CA ALA A 10 8.96 21.41 9.77
C ALA A 10 10.28 20.60 9.86
N LYS A 11 10.40 19.53 9.07
CA LYS A 11 11.63 18.73 8.99
C LYS A 11 12.77 19.51 8.37
N THR A 12 12.52 20.22 7.27
CA THR A 12 13.50 21.07 6.60
C THR A 12 14.02 22.13 7.56
N GLU A 13 13.13 22.83 8.28
CA GLU A 13 13.52 23.88 9.21
C GLU A 13 14.41 23.34 10.33
N ARG A 14 13.99 22.24 10.95
CA ARG A 14 14.78 21.58 11.99
C ARG A 14 16.19 21.18 11.54
N LEU A 15 16.35 20.76 10.28
CA LEU A 15 17.66 20.43 9.72
C LEU A 15 18.52 21.69 9.50
N ARG A 16 17.91 22.78 9.03
CA ARG A 16 18.60 24.06 8.87
C ARG A 16 19.03 24.64 10.22
N GLU A 17 18.17 24.60 11.23
CA GLU A 17 18.48 25.02 12.61
C GLU A 17 19.62 24.21 13.22
N ALA A 18 19.76 22.94 12.86
CA ALA A 18 20.88 22.09 13.26
C ALA A 18 22.19 22.39 12.50
N GLY A 19 22.21 23.39 11.62
CA GLY A 19 23.38 23.85 10.87
C GLY A 19 23.68 23.09 9.58
N TYR A 20 22.75 22.26 9.11
CA TYR A 20 22.91 21.55 7.84
C TYR A 20 22.51 22.43 6.65
N GLU A 21 23.27 22.31 5.55
CA GLU A 21 22.81 22.79 4.25
C GLU A 21 21.75 21.82 3.70
N VAL A 22 20.52 22.30 3.52
CA VAL A 22 19.40 21.49 3.04
C VAL A 22 19.02 21.92 1.63
N ILE A 23 19.23 21.02 0.67
CA ILE A 23 18.83 21.19 -0.73
C ILE A 23 17.49 20.49 -0.96
N GLU A 24 16.44 21.26 -1.19
CA GLU A 24 15.11 20.76 -1.50
C GLU A 24 14.95 20.61 -3.02
N ARG A 25 14.44 19.46 -3.48
CA ARG A 25 14.19 19.18 -4.90
C ARG A 25 12.89 18.42 -5.06
N TRP A 26 12.11 18.76 -6.08
CA TRP A 26 10.91 18.01 -6.44
C TRP A 26 11.27 16.60 -6.91
N GLU A 27 10.39 15.63 -6.62
CA GLU A 27 10.59 14.23 -7.00
C GLU A 27 10.78 14.07 -8.52
N CYS A 28 9.96 14.76 -9.33
CA CYS A 28 10.04 14.69 -10.79
C CYS A 28 11.39 15.20 -11.31
N ASP A 29 11.89 16.31 -10.77
CA ASP A 29 13.18 16.88 -11.16
C ASP A 29 14.33 15.98 -10.72
N PHE A 30 14.23 15.41 -9.52
CA PHE A 30 15.23 14.46 -9.02
C PHE A 30 15.32 13.23 -9.93
N ARG A 31 14.18 12.63 -10.28
CA ARG A 31 14.10 11.47 -11.19
C ARG A 31 14.72 11.76 -12.55
N ASN A 32 14.53 12.96 -13.09
CA ASN A 32 15.13 13.36 -14.39
C ASN A 32 16.66 13.50 -14.33
N THR A 33 17.23 13.68 -13.14
CA THR A 33 18.69 13.83 -12.93
C THR A 33 19.38 12.56 -12.44
N MET A 34 18.65 11.45 -12.29
CA MET A 34 19.22 10.19 -11.81
C MET A 34 20.12 9.55 -12.86
N THR A 35 21.36 9.28 -12.46
CA THR A 35 22.22 8.31 -13.14
C THR A 35 21.86 6.88 -12.69
N ASP A 36 22.32 5.87 -13.42
CA ASP A 36 22.10 4.46 -13.04
C ASP A 36 22.65 4.15 -11.63
N GLU A 37 23.78 4.76 -11.26
CA GLU A 37 24.38 4.64 -9.93
C GLU A 37 23.49 5.23 -8.83
N ILE A 38 22.95 6.45 -9.05
CA ILE A 38 22.05 7.08 -8.08
C ILE A 38 20.77 6.25 -7.95
N LYS A 39 20.26 5.72 -9.07
CA LYS A 39 19.08 4.88 -9.06
C LYS A 39 19.28 3.61 -8.24
N ASP A 40 20.36 2.88 -8.50
CA ASP A 40 20.71 1.67 -7.75
C ASP A 40 20.88 1.97 -6.26
N TYR A 41 21.56 3.07 -5.92
CA TYR A 41 21.67 3.52 -4.53
C TYR A 41 20.28 3.78 -3.93
N THR A 42 19.39 4.50 -4.60
CA THR A 42 18.06 4.84 -4.04
C THR A 42 17.06 3.69 -3.97
N GLU A 43 17.28 2.61 -4.72
CA GLU A 43 16.34 1.47 -4.78
C GLU A 43 16.86 0.25 -4.00
N ASN A 44 18.19 0.04 -3.98
CA ASN A 44 18.83 -1.16 -3.44
C ASN A 44 19.75 -0.90 -2.23
N HIS A 45 19.81 0.33 -1.68
CA HIS A 45 20.62 0.60 -0.50
C HIS A 45 20.30 -0.35 0.66
N GLU A 46 21.32 -0.75 1.42
CA GLU A 46 21.14 -1.64 2.57
C GLU A 46 20.19 -1.06 3.64
N LEU A 47 20.16 0.27 3.78
CA LEU A 47 19.22 0.96 4.69
C LEU A 47 17.76 0.78 4.27
N LEU A 48 17.48 0.48 2.99
CA LEU A 48 16.13 0.23 2.48
C LEU A 48 15.65 -1.20 2.78
N ARG A 49 16.52 -2.11 3.21
CA ARG A 49 16.11 -3.47 3.63
C ARG A 49 15.11 -3.46 4.78
N ASN A 50 15.11 -2.39 5.58
CA ASN A 50 14.18 -2.19 6.69
C ASN A 50 13.08 -1.19 6.36
N THR A 51 12.81 -0.91 5.09
CA THR A 51 11.73 0.00 4.69
C THR A 51 10.39 -0.57 5.16
N PRO A 52 9.45 0.26 5.66
CA PRO A 52 8.12 -0.20 6.00
C PRO A 52 7.45 -0.93 4.84
N LEU A 53 6.71 -1.99 5.16
CA LEU A 53 5.89 -2.69 4.17
C LEU A 53 4.94 -1.70 3.49
N ASN A 54 4.79 -1.81 2.17
CA ASN A 54 3.78 -1.06 1.45
C ASN A 54 2.39 -1.65 1.79
N PRO A 55 1.51 -0.92 2.48
CA PRO A 55 0.20 -1.45 2.90
C PRO A 55 -0.67 -1.89 1.72
N ARG A 56 -0.41 -1.36 0.52
CA ARG A 56 -1.12 -1.76 -0.71
C ARG A 56 -0.85 -3.20 -1.10
N ASP A 57 0.32 -3.73 -0.78
CA ASP A 57 0.69 -5.11 -1.14
C ASP A 57 -0.15 -6.14 -0.36
N ALA A 58 -0.66 -5.74 0.82
CA ALA A 58 -1.59 -6.52 1.62
C ALA A 58 -3.07 -6.32 1.22
N PHE A 59 -3.35 -5.43 0.25
CA PHE A 59 -4.71 -5.10 -0.13
C PHE A 59 -5.20 -6.01 -1.27
N TYR A 60 -6.07 -6.96 -0.92
CA TYR A 60 -6.64 -7.93 -1.85
C TYR A 60 -8.14 -7.67 -2.09
N GLY A 61 -8.64 -8.18 -3.21
CA GLY A 61 -10.06 -8.15 -3.55
C GLY A 61 -10.89 -9.24 -2.85
N GLY A 62 -12.06 -9.54 -3.42
CA GLY A 62 -12.95 -10.58 -2.90
C GLY A 62 -12.33 -11.99 -3.01
N ARG A 63 -12.75 -12.88 -2.11
CA ARG A 63 -12.35 -14.30 -2.15
C ARG A 63 -13.22 -15.05 -3.15
N THR A 64 -12.60 -15.61 -4.17
CA THR A 64 -13.22 -16.62 -5.06
C THR A 64 -12.47 -17.93 -4.89
N GLY A 65 -13.17 -19.02 -4.58
CA GLY A 65 -12.56 -20.33 -4.43
C GLY A 65 -13.61 -21.43 -4.48
N ALA A 66 -13.46 -22.36 -5.44
CA ALA A 66 -14.29 -23.56 -5.51
C ALA A 66 -13.61 -24.69 -4.73
N SER A 67 -14.34 -25.31 -3.80
CA SER A 67 -13.87 -26.54 -3.14
C SER A 67 -14.13 -27.79 -4.00
N LYS A 68 -15.13 -27.72 -4.89
CA LYS A 68 -15.52 -28.79 -5.82
C LYS A 68 -16.04 -28.14 -7.10
N MET A 69 -15.50 -28.56 -8.26
CA MET A 69 -15.84 -27.97 -9.55
C MET A 69 -17.18 -28.46 -10.11
N TYR A 70 -17.51 -29.74 -9.86
CA TYR A 70 -18.75 -30.36 -10.33
C TYR A 70 -19.28 -31.31 -9.27
N HIS A 71 -20.60 -31.28 -9.04
CA HIS A 71 -21.28 -32.20 -8.14
C HIS A 71 -22.66 -32.54 -8.67
N THR A 72 -22.90 -33.83 -8.86
CA THR A 72 -24.24 -34.37 -9.03
C THR A 72 -24.81 -34.70 -7.66
N VAL A 73 -26.02 -34.22 -7.37
CA VAL A 73 -26.73 -34.57 -6.13
C VAL A 73 -27.11 -36.05 -6.14
N VAL A 74 -27.08 -36.69 -4.97
CA VAL A 74 -27.49 -38.09 -4.80
C VAL A 74 -28.66 -38.16 -3.83
N GLU A 75 -29.64 -39.02 -4.11
CA GLU A 75 -30.86 -39.19 -3.28
C GLU A 75 -31.59 -37.85 -3.02
N ASP A 76 -31.85 -37.53 -1.75
CA ASP A 76 -32.57 -36.34 -1.30
C ASP A 76 -31.64 -35.15 -0.97
N GLU A 77 -30.39 -35.19 -1.46
CA GLU A 77 -29.42 -34.11 -1.29
C GLU A 77 -29.91 -32.80 -1.95
N LYS A 78 -29.72 -31.67 -1.25
CA LYS A 78 -30.10 -30.34 -1.72
C LYS A 78 -28.91 -29.39 -1.72
N ILE A 79 -28.64 -28.76 -2.86
CA ILE A 79 -27.69 -27.66 -2.97
C ILE A 79 -28.35 -26.39 -2.45
N LYS A 80 -27.68 -25.69 -1.52
CA LYS A 80 -28.13 -24.43 -0.94
C LYS A 80 -27.16 -23.32 -1.32
N TYR A 81 -27.69 -22.10 -1.45
CA TYR A 81 -26.93 -20.89 -1.74
C TYR A 81 -27.15 -19.88 -0.62
N VAL A 82 -26.06 -19.20 -0.24
CA VAL A 82 -26.09 -18.12 0.74
C VAL A 82 -25.37 -16.94 0.12
N ASP A 83 -25.98 -15.76 0.23
CA ASP A 83 -25.42 -14.50 -0.24
C ASP A 83 -25.47 -13.46 0.88
N VAL A 84 -24.48 -12.58 0.92
CA VAL A 84 -24.46 -11.45 1.84
C VAL A 84 -24.85 -10.19 1.05
N CYS A 85 -26.06 -9.70 1.27
CA CYS A 85 -26.49 -8.44 0.67
C CYS A 85 -25.59 -7.29 1.12
N SER A 86 -24.95 -6.64 0.16
CA SER A 86 -24.10 -5.47 0.40
C SER A 86 -22.93 -5.74 1.37
N LEU A 87 -22.19 -6.84 1.15
CA LEU A 87 -21.03 -7.24 1.96
C LEU A 87 -20.06 -6.08 2.27
N TYR A 88 -19.53 -5.39 1.25
CA TYR A 88 -18.58 -4.30 1.47
C TYR A 88 -19.15 -3.12 2.27
N PRO A 89 -20.34 -2.56 1.92
CA PRO A 89 -20.97 -1.54 2.75
C PRO A 89 -21.20 -1.96 4.20
N TRP A 90 -21.64 -3.21 4.43
CA TRP A 90 -21.86 -3.71 5.78
C TRP A 90 -20.56 -3.77 6.58
N THR A 91 -19.50 -4.34 6.01
CA THR A 91 -18.17 -4.44 6.64
C THR A 91 -17.56 -3.07 6.89
N ASN A 92 -17.68 -2.11 5.96
CA ASN A 92 -17.14 -0.77 6.15
C ASN A 92 -17.88 0.03 7.22
N LYS A 93 -19.16 -0.30 7.48
CA LYS A 93 -19.97 0.37 8.50
C LYS A 93 -19.71 -0.16 9.90
N TYR A 94 -19.53 -1.48 10.04
CA TYR A 94 -19.50 -2.17 11.33
C TYR A 94 -18.18 -2.86 11.65
N GLY A 95 -17.25 -2.94 10.70
CA GLY A 95 -15.90 -3.43 10.91
C GLY A 95 -15.19 -2.59 11.96
N LYS A 96 -14.65 -3.25 12.97
CA LYS A 96 -13.83 -2.64 14.02
C LYS A 96 -12.36 -2.69 13.65
#